data_AF-A0A774S9M0-F1
#
_entry.id   AF-A0A774S9M0-F1
#
_cell.length_a   1.000
_cell.length_b   1.000
_cell.length_c   1.000
_cell.angle_alpha   90.00
_cell.angle_beta   90.00
_cell.angle_gamma   90.00
#
_symmetry.space_group_name_H-M   'P 1'
#
loop_
_entity.id
_entity.type
_entity.pdbx_description
1 polymer ?
#
loop_
_entity_poly.entity_id
_entity_poly.type
_entity_poly.pdbx_seq_one_letter_code
_entity_poly.pdbx_strand_id
1 'polypeptide(L)'
;MLVYWLDIVGTAVFAISGVLLAGKLRMDPFGVLVLGVVTAVGGGTIRDMALDNGPVFWVKDPTDLVVAMVTSMLTILLVRQPRRLPKWMLPVLDAVGLAVFVGIGVNKAFLAETGPLVAVCMGV
;
A
#
# COMPACT_ATOMS: atom_id res chain seq x y z
N MET A 1 -10.94 6.28 -13.64
CA MET A 1 -9.87 7.30 -13.81
C MET A 1 -9.35 7.77 -12.46
N LEU A 2 -10.14 8.44 -11.61
CA LEU A 2 -9.65 8.93 -10.30
C LEU A 2 -9.17 7.80 -9.36
N VAL A 3 -9.94 6.71 -9.24
CA VAL A 3 -9.60 5.55 -8.38
C VAL A 3 -8.28 4.90 -8.80
N TYR A 4 -7.97 4.84 -10.09
CA TYR A 4 -6.73 4.28 -10.61
C TYR A 4 -5.50 5.07 -10.15
N TRP A 5 -5.55 6.40 -10.26
CA TRP A 5 -4.47 7.27 -9.78
C TRP A 5 -4.32 7.22 -8.26
N LEU A 6 -5.43 7.12 -7.53
CA LEU A 6 -5.42 6.91 -6.09
C LEU A 6 -4.75 5.58 -5.71
N ASP A 7 -5.01 4.50 -6.44
CA ASP A 7 -4.40 3.19 -6.18
C ASP A 7 -2.88 3.23 -6.36
N ILE A 8 -2.40 3.84 -7.45
CA ILE A 8 -0.96 4.05 -7.71
C ILE A 8 -0.30 4.86 -6.59
N VAL A 9 -0.92 5.99 -6.21
CA VAL A 9 -0.37 6.88 -5.17
C VAL A 9 -0.39 6.18 -3.81
N GLY A 10 -1.49 5.52 -3.46
CA GLY A 10 -1.62 4.78 -2.22
C GLY A 10 -0.58 3.66 -2.12
N THR A 11 -0.41 2.89 -3.20
CA THR A 11 0.59 1.81 -3.30
C THR A 11 2.00 2.36 -3.11
N ALA A 12 2.34 3.50 -3.74
CA ALA A 12 3.63 4.15 -3.55
C ALA A 12 3.84 4.62 -2.10
N VAL A 13 2.83 5.24 -1.48
CA VAL A 13 2.91 5.75 -0.10
C VAL A 13 3.08 4.61 0.90
N PHE A 14 2.33 3.51 0.75
CA PHE A 14 2.47 2.32 1.60
C PHE A 14 3.79 1.60 1.42
N ALA A 15 4.30 1.50 0.19
CA ALA A 15 5.63 0.95 -0.08
C ALA A 15 6.72 1.73 0.67
N ILE A 16 6.66 3.07 0.64
CA ILE A 16 7.59 3.93 1.39
C ILE A 16 7.43 3.68 2.90
N SER A 17 6.20 3.64 3.43
CA SER A 17 5.94 3.37 4.85
C SER A 17 6.53 2.03 5.30
N GLY A 18 6.32 0.96 4.52
CA GLY A 18 6.85 -0.37 4.78
C GLY A 18 8.38 -0.42 4.76
N VAL A 19 9.02 0.24 3.80
CA VAL A 19 10.49 0.35 3.74
C VAL A 19 11.05 1.09 4.97
N LEU A 20 10.42 2.20 5.36
CA LEU A 20 10.84 2.97 6.54
C LEU A 20 10.68 2.17 7.84
N LEU A 21 9.62 1.38 7.94
CA LEU A 21 9.39 0.48 9.07
C LEU A 21 10.44 -0.63 9.11
N ALA A 22 10.70 -1.31 7.98
CA ALA A 22 11.72 -2.35 7.88
C ALA A 22 13.13 -1.83 8.23
N GLY A 23 13.45 -0.60 7.79
CA GLY A 23 14.69 0.07 8.13
C GLY A 23 14.85 0.31 9.64
N LYS A 24 13.76 0.64 10.35
CA LYS A 24 13.76 0.74 11.83
C LYS A 24 13.97 -0.62 12.50
N LEU A 25 13.47 -1.68 11.89
CA LEU A 25 13.65 -3.07 12.35
C LEU A 25 15.04 -3.64 12.02
N ARG A 26 15.92 -2.86 11.37
CA ARG A 26 17.29 -3.26 10.97
C ARG A 26 17.32 -4.52 10.10
N MET A 27 16.32 -4.69 9.24
CA MET A 27 16.28 -5.78 8.26
C MET A 27 17.34 -5.56 7.16
N ASP A 28 17.76 -6.64 6.51
CA ASP A 28 18.62 -6.56 5.33
C ASP A 28 17.87 -5.94 4.13
N PRO A 29 18.58 -5.43 3.10
CA PRO A 29 17.94 -4.74 1.98
C PRO A 29 16.89 -5.57 1.23
N PHE A 30 17.04 -6.89 1.20
CA PHE A 30 16.06 -7.77 0.57
C PHE A 30 14.82 -7.89 1.44
N GLY A 31 14.97 -8.10 2.76
CA GLY A 31 13.86 -8.06 3.71
C GLY A 31 13.10 -6.73 3.70
N VAL A 32 13.82 -5.61 3.57
CA VAL A 32 13.22 -4.27 3.43
C VAL A 32 12.39 -4.14 2.16
N LEU A 33 12.89 -4.64 1.03
CA LEU A 33 12.17 -4.64 -0.25
C LEU A 33 10.89 -5.47 -0.15
N VAL A 34 11.00 -6.70 0.38
CA VAL A 34 9.85 -7.59 0.54
C VAL A 34 8.80 -6.97 1.45
N LEU A 35 9.20 -6.41 2.61
CA LEU A 35 8.24 -5.79 3.52
C LEU A 35 7.55 -4.59 2.86
N GLY A 36 8.29 -3.73 2.15
CA GLY A 36 7.72 -2.60 1.41
C GLY A 36 6.66 -3.03 0.40
N VAL A 37 6.98 -4.03 -0.44
CA VAL A 37 6.03 -4.56 -1.43
C VAL A 37 4.81 -5.19 -0.76
N VAL A 38 5.01 -6.04 0.26
CA VAL A 38 3.90 -6.69 0.98
C VAL A 38 3.00 -5.67 1.67
N THR A 39 3.55 -4.60 2.26
CA THR A 39 2.76 -3.51 2.85
C THR A 39 1.92 -2.80 1.78
N ALA A 40 2.48 -2.59 0.59
CA ALA A 40 1.78 -1.91 -0.50
C ALA A 40 0.64 -2.75 -1.11
N VAL A 41 0.86 -4.05 -1.36
CA VAL A 41 -0.15 -4.90 -2.03
C VAL A 41 -1.01 -5.72 -1.08
N GLY A 42 -0.60 -5.89 0.17
CA GLY A 42 -1.23 -6.82 1.12
C GLY A 42 -2.68 -6.47 1.43
N GLY A 43 -2.96 -5.21 1.76
CA GLY A 43 -4.33 -4.76 2.08
C GLY A 43 -5.30 -4.93 0.91
N GLY A 44 -4.88 -4.50 -0.29
CA GLY A 44 -5.67 -4.66 -1.51
C GLY A 44 -5.90 -6.12 -1.88
N THR A 45 -4.93 -7.00 -1.61
CA THR A 45 -5.03 -8.44 -1.85
C THR A 45 -6.07 -9.07 -0.91
N ILE A 46 -5.99 -8.80 0.40
CA ILE A 46 -6.97 -9.31 1.38
C ILE A 46 -8.38 -8.85 1.03
N ARG A 47 -8.55 -7.57 0.70
CA ARG A 47 -9.82 -6.99 0.27
C ARG A 47 -10.39 -7.70 -0.96
N ASP A 48 -9.59 -7.84 -2.01
CA ASP A 48 -10.06 -8.40 -3.28
C ASP A 48 -10.43 -9.89 -3.13
N MET A 49 -9.71 -10.63 -2.28
CA MET A 49 -10.06 -12.01 -1.90
C MET A 49 -11.34 -12.09 -1.06
N ALA A 50 -11.53 -11.17 -0.11
CA ALA A 50 -12.73 -11.14 0.73
C ALA A 50 -14.01 -10.79 -0.04
N LEU A 51 -13.89 -10.00 -1.11
CA LEU A 51 -15.01 -9.65 -2.01
C LEU A 51 -15.22 -10.65 -3.15
N ASP A 52 -14.47 -11.75 -3.19
CA ASP A 52 -14.48 -12.75 -4.28
C ASP A 52 -14.35 -12.13 -5.69
N ASN A 53 -13.58 -11.04 -5.79
CA ASN A 53 -13.62 -10.15 -6.96
C ASN A 53 -12.66 -10.57 -8.10
N GLY A 54 -12.56 -11.89 -8.34
CA GLY A 54 -11.68 -12.50 -9.34
C GLY A 54 -10.18 -12.38 -8.99
N PRO A 55 -9.26 -12.44 -9.98
CA PRO A 55 -7.84 -12.33 -9.70
C PRO A 55 -7.52 -10.97 -9.06
N VAL A 56 -6.62 -11.00 -8.06
CA VAL A 56 -6.19 -9.83 -7.28
C VAL A 56 -5.70 -8.70 -8.19
N PHE A 57 -5.91 -7.44 -7.79
CA PHE A 57 -5.65 -6.27 -8.65
C PHE A 57 -4.28 -6.29 -9.35
N TRP A 58 -3.20 -6.64 -8.65
CA TRP A 58 -1.84 -6.67 -9.19
C TRP A 58 -1.57 -7.84 -10.15
N VAL A 59 -2.43 -8.86 -10.16
CA VAL A 59 -2.42 -9.95 -11.17
C VAL A 59 -3.18 -9.53 -12.41
N LYS A 60 -4.22 -8.70 -12.27
CA LYS A 60 -4.94 -8.11 -13.42
C LYS A 60 -4.10 -7.05 -14.13
N ASP A 61 -3.47 -6.17 -13.36
CA ASP A 61 -2.57 -5.12 -13.86
C ASP A 61 -1.28 -5.10 -13.04
N PRO A 62 -0.13 -5.51 -13.61
CA PRO A 62 1.14 -5.55 -12.89
C PRO A 62 1.72 -4.16 -12.59
N THR A 63 1.09 -3.07 -13.07
CA THR A 63 1.57 -1.69 -12.86
C THR A 63 1.74 -1.38 -11.37
N ASP A 64 0.79 -1.74 -10.51
CA ASP A 64 0.89 -1.47 -9.07
C ASP A 64 2.05 -2.23 -8.42
N LEU A 65 2.30 -3.47 -8.85
CA LEU A 65 3.44 -4.26 -8.38
C LEU A 65 4.76 -3.62 -8.79
N VAL A 66 4.86 -3.15 -10.03
CA VAL A 66 6.03 -2.42 -10.53
C VAL A 66 6.23 -1.12 -9.74
N VAL A 67 5.16 -0.36 -9.50
CA VAL A 67 5.20 0.86 -8.68
C VAL A 67 5.69 0.54 -7.26
N ALA A 68 5.18 -0.50 -6.61
CA ALA A 68 5.62 -0.91 -5.29
C ALA A 68 7.11 -1.30 -5.25
N MET A 69 7.59 -2.03 -6.25
CA MET A 69 9.01 -2.41 -6.35
C MET A 69 9.92 -1.20 -6.59
N VAL A 70 9.58 -0.35 -7.56
CA VAL A 70 10.37 0.84 -7.91
C VAL A 70 10.41 1.83 -6.75
N THR A 71 9.27 2.11 -6.12
CA THR A 71 9.21 3.03 -4.98
C THR A 71 9.94 2.48 -3.76
N SER A 72 9.83 1.18 -3.48
CA SER A 72 10.59 0.53 -2.41
C SER A 72 12.10 0.63 -2.66
N MET A 73 12.55 0.31 -3.88
CA MET A 73 13.97 0.35 -4.24
C MET A 73 14.54 1.77 -4.19
N LEU A 74 13.80 2.77 -4.70
CA LEU A 74 14.18 4.17 -4.58
C LEU A 74 14.26 4.62 -3.12
N THR A 75 13.31 4.20 -2.29
CA THR A 75 13.29 4.54 -0.85
C THR A 75 14.46 3.90 -0.12
N ILE A 76 14.82 2.64 -0.42
CA ILE A 76 16.00 1.98 0.14
C ILE A 76 17.28 2.76 -0.19
N LEU A 77 17.43 3.21 -1.44
CA LEU A 77 18.58 4.02 -1.86
C LEU A 77 18.63 5.37 -1.14
N LEU A 78 17.48 6.02 -0.97
CA LEU A 78 17.37 7.30 -0.26
C LEU A 78 17.65 7.17 1.24
N VAL A 79 17.18 6.10 1.88
CA VAL A 79 17.36 5.81 3.31
C VAL A 79 18.78 5.35 3.62
N ARG A 80 19.48 4.73 2.65
CA ARG A 80 20.91 4.41 2.78
C ARG A 80 21.78 5.67 2.93
N GLN A 81 21.34 6.82 2.43
CA GLN A 81 22.00 8.07 2.75
C GLN A 81 21.70 8.45 4.22
N PRO A 82 22.73 8.79 5.03
CA PRO A 82 22.61 9.01 6.47
C PRO A 82 21.96 10.35 6.83
N ARG A 83 20.83 10.69 6.19
CA ARG A 83 19.97 11.78 6.62
C ARG A 83 19.04 11.25 7.70
N ARG A 84 19.07 11.87 8.88
CA ARG A 84 18.08 11.60 9.93
C ARG A 84 16.69 11.95 9.39
N LEU A 85 15.94 10.96 8.94
CA LEU A 85 14.56 11.16 8.54
C LEU A 85 13.73 11.60 9.76
N PRO A 86 12.88 12.63 9.63
CA PRO A 86 12.08 13.10 10.75
C PRO A 86 11.13 11.99 11.19
N LYS A 87 11.03 11.78 12.51
CA LYS A 87 10.20 10.72 13.11
C LYS A 87 8.72 10.80 12.70
N TRP A 88 8.25 12.00 12.33
CA TRP A 88 6.88 12.28 11.92
C TRP A 88 6.56 11.83 10.48
N MET A 89 7.57 11.53 9.67
CA MET A 89 7.37 11.15 8.26
C MET A 89 6.63 9.81 8.11
N LEU A 90 6.97 8.82 8.95
CA LEU A 90 6.34 7.49 8.88
C LEU A 90 4.84 7.56 9.24
N PRO A 91 4.41 8.15 10.38
CA PRO A 91 2.98 8.28 10.70
C PRO A 91 2.17 9.07 9.66
N VAL A 92 2.76 10.10 9.05
CA VAL A 92 2.06 10.91 8.04
C VAL A 92 1.86 10.11 6.75
N LEU A 93 2.89 9.42 6.28
CA LEU A 93 2.76 8.56 5.09
C LEU A 93 1.74 7.44 5.36
N ASP A 94 1.79 6.83 6.52
CA ASP A 94 0.85 5.77 6.91
C ASP A 94 -0.60 6.28 6.92
N ALA A 95 -0.84 7.45 7.52
CA ALA A 95 -2.16 8.08 7.55
C ALA A 95 -2.68 8.43 6.14
N VAL A 96 -1.81 8.91 5.25
CA VAL A 96 -2.18 9.21 3.85
C VAL A 96 -2.51 7.92 3.10
N GLY A 97 -1.69 6.88 3.24
CA GLY A 97 -1.92 5.57 2.63
C GLY A 97 -3.26 4.97 3.08
N LEU A 98 -3.51 4.96 4.40
CA LEU A 98 -4.77 4.49 4.98
C LEU A 98 -5.96 5.28 4.43
N ALA A 99 -5.92 6.62 4.44
CA ALA A 99 -7.03 7.45 3.95
C ALA A 99 -7.40 7.16 2.49
N VAL A 100 -6.40 6.92 1.63
CA VAL A 100 -6.61 6.57 0.23
C VAL A 100 -7.24 5.17 0.11
N PHE A 101 -6.71 4.18 0.83
CA PHE A 101 -7.22 2.81 0.78
C PHE A 101 -8.60 2.65 1.40
N VAL A 102 -8.94 3.43 2.43
CA VAL A 102 -10.29 3.53 2.99
C VAL A 102 -11.28 3.88 1.88
N GLY A 103 -11.01 4.95 1.13
CA GLY A 103 -11.89 5.41 0.05
C GLY A 103 -12.04 4.38 -1.07
N ILE A 104 -10.94 3.73 -1.47
CA ILE A 104 -10.96 2.68 -2.50
C ILE A 104 -11.73 1.44 -2.00
N GLY A 105 -11.52 1.03 -0.75
CA GLY A 105 -12.17 -0.12 -0.12
C GLY A 105 -13.67 0.03 -0.04
N VAL A 106 -14.14 1.17 0.47
CA VAL A 106 -15.57 1.52 0.52
C VAL A 106 -16.17 1.54 -0.89
N ASN A 107 -15.49 2.16 -1.87
CA ASN A 107 -15.98 2.22 -3.25
C ASN A 107 -16.09 0.81 -3.88
N LYS A 108 -15.09 -0.06 -3.69
CA LYS A 108 -15.17 -1.45 -4.18
C LYS A 108 -16.28 -2.24 -3.49
N ALA A 109 -16.52 -2.03 -2.20
CA ALA A 109 -17.57 -2.73 -1.45
C ALA A 109 -18.97 -2.34 -1.95
N PHE A 110 -19.20 -1.05 -2.25
CA PHE A 110 -20.45 -0.59 -2.87
C PHE A 110 -20.64 -1.13 -4.28
N LEU A 111 -19.57 -1.19 -5.08
CA LEU A 111 -19.62 -1.78 -6.43
C LEU A 111 -19.90 -3.29 -6.41
N ALA A 112 -19.52 -3.98 -5.34
CA ALA A 112 -19.85 -5.39 -5.11
C ALA A 112 -21.26 -5.59 -4.50
N GLU A 113 -22.09 -4.53 -4.45
CA GLU A 113 -23.45 -4.54 -3.87
C GLU A 113 -23.52 -5.09 -2.44
N THR A 114 -22.44 -4.93 -1.67
CA THR A 114 -22.39 -5.40 -0.28
C THR A 114 -23.13 -4.48 0.67
N GLY A 115 -23.54 -5.02 1.84
CA GLY A 115 -24.25 -4.25 2.85
C GLY A 115 -23.40 -3.11 3.45
N PRO A 116 -24.03 -2.06 4.04
CA PRO A 116 -23.32 -0.89 4.58
C PRO A 116 -22.26 -1.23 5.62
N LEU A 117 -22.52 -2.26 6.43
CA LEU A 117 -21.58 -2.75 7.45
C LEU A 117 -20.30 -3.31 6.82
N VAL A 118 -20.43 -4.04 5.70
CA VAL A 118 -19.28 -4.59 4.96
C VAL A 118 -18.48 -3.45 4.33
N ALA A 119 -19.14 -2.43 3.78
CA ALA A 119 -18.45 -1.26 3.24
C ALA A 119 -17.64 -0.51 4.31
N VAL A 120 -18.16 -0.38 5.53
CA VAL A 120 -17.40 0.20 6.66
C VAL A 120 -16.22 -0.69 7.01
N CYS A 121 -16.41 -1.99 7.17
CA CYS A 121 -15.31 -2.91 7.50
C CYS A 121 -14.22 -2.97 6.43
N MET A 122 -14.58 -2.83 5.15
CA MET A 122 -13.61 -2.79 4.03
C MET A 122 -12.85 -1.47 3.92
N GLY A 123 -13.34 -0.43 4.62
CA GLY A 123 -12.68 0.86 4.71
C GLY A 123 -11.77 1.02 5.92
N VAL A 124 -11.74 0.07 6.86
CA VAL A 124 -10.86 0.10 8.06
C VAL A 124 -9.53 -0.53 7.74
#